data_AF-A0A507AXE0-F1
#
_entry.id   AF-A0A507AXE0-F1
#
_cell.length_a   1.000
_cell.length_b   1.000
_cell.length_c   1.000
_cell.angle_alpha   90.00
_cell.angle_beta   90.00
_cell.angle_gamma   90.00
#
_symmetry.space_group_name_H-M   'P 1'
#
loop_
_entity.id
_entity.type
_entity.pdbx_description
1 polymer ?
#
loop_
_entity_poly.entity_id
_entity_poly.type
_entity_poly.pdbx_seq_one_letter_code
_entity_poly.pdbx_strand_id
1 'polypeptide(L)'
;MAFTHPVSIVSRSHSMAEHALSPHQRSFSYPLEDLRSAQTRFALRQLYDLPKSWPAALVSRWVHECTLEHALCRNEGRKPIAGLWLIDCNTLQIVPAPAEPSYVALSYVWGKFRKTPQDTPHGSLPSPLPLLISDAIEVCRQLGFQYLWVDKYCIDQNNPQVKHNQIQQMDLVYRNGQLTIIAAAGKDETYGLPGVSSCPRRTLPTRQKRPRALSTSEDPACGIKCYCDGNLSTTSTILDVQRAVLRSKWSTRGWTYQEGSLSRRCLAFTDEQVYFECDSGICYCEAPGTVETSSEAAIGIFRTLVPDPRNSFDRQYLALLGAIEEYSKRELTYDSDILYAFAGIMRRYQSLSPSIKQIAGLPFIVQDAQGGVCEINIGDSDDIEVDLEMDGSSPPPPVHDLDWDLKQQLKDTSFPYGLAWAHKHSCWEEDHVKPRRRGQLPSWAWPEWAGEVTFCWWGTIRLNDFQPFIEDIKVELRDGKVMPYQDLPSPAAGCHQQDGQTLAPQALLFKSIPIPPRLVDVKWANRERVEWSVCGFRTSLSLSAGADSPFRFRKDLVKRGLFELVILGGDGDWKPPSREHSLLLVLGRHDEDWVRCGVMRVDCSLRELLDALVEHDVFPYYERKKVYRVE
;
A
#
# COMPACT_ATOMS: atom_id res chain seq x y z
N MET A 1 0.21 19.81 -73.57
CA MET A 1 -0.60 21.01 -73.24
C MET A 1 -0.34 21.29 -71.77
N ALA A 2 0.82 21.87 -71.44
CA ALA A 2 1.09 23.32 -71.29
C ALA A 2 0.52 23.83 -69.95
N PHE A 3 1.28 24.35 -68.96
CA PHE A 3 2.52 25.15 -68.94
C PHE A 3 3.35 24.80 -67.66
N THR A 4 4.66 24.48 -67.65
CA THR A 4 5.92 25.28 -67.79
C THR A 4 6.01 26.50 -66.87
N HIS A 5 6.71 26.42 -65.71
CA HIS A 5 8.14 26.78 -65.44
C HIS A 5 8.30 28.21 -64.82
N PRO A 6 9.48 28.62 -64.30
CA PRO A 6 10.00 28.48 -62.93
C PRO A 6 10.30 29.89 -62.31
N VAL A 7 11.06 30.01 -61.21
CA VAL A 7 12.12 31.05 -60.98
C VAL A 7 12.71 30.97 -59.56
N SER A 8 14.01 31.19 -59.53
CA SER A 8 15.01 31.13 -58.47
C SER A 8 15.20 32.42 -57.64
N ILE A 9 15.60 32.24 -56.37
CA ILE A 9 16.66 32.92 -55.57
C ILE A 9 16.89 34.43 -55.81
N VAL A 10 16.73 35.27 -54.76
CA VAL A 10 17.75 36.21 -54.21
C VAL A 10 17.41 36.59 -52.76
N SER A 11 18.47 36.59 -51.93
CA SER A 11 18.63 36.99 -50.53
C SER A 11 18.25 38.43 -50.16
N ARG A 12 17.83 38.66 -48.89
CA ARG A 12 18.28 39.81 -48.06
C ARG A 12 18.06 39.54 -46.56
N SER A 13 19.11 39.83 -45.80
CA SER A 13 19.23 39.84 -44.33
C SER A 13 18.35 40.90 -43.66
N HIS A 14 17.95 40.68 -42.40
CA HIS A 14 17.77 41.65 -41.28
C HIS A 14 17.47 40.81 -40.01
N SER A 15 18.44 40.65 -39.10
CA SER A 15 18.65 41.44 -37.86
C SER A 15 17.58 41.24 -36.77
N MET A 16 18.08 40.80 -35.60
CA MET A 16 17.39 40.46 -34.36
C MET A 16 16.48 41.56 -33.79
N ALA A 17 15.36 41.14 -33.19
CA ALA A 17 14.79 41.77 -32.00
C ALA A 17 13.94 40.74 -31.23
N GLU A 18 14.41 40.39 -30.04
CA GLU A 18 13.69 39.63 -29.02
C GLU A 18 12.46 40.42 -28.52
N HIS A 19 11.30 39.77 -28.39
CA HIS A 19 10.25 40.24 -27.50
C HIS A 19 9.54 39.05 -26.85
N ALA A 20 9.96 38.75 -25.62
CA ALA A 20 9.22 37.96 -24.66
C ALA A 20 7.92 38.69 -24.25
N LEU A 21 6.79 38.00 -24.30
CA LEU A 21 5.51 38.48 -23.76
C LEU A 21 5.15 37.68 -22.50
N SER A 22 5.07 38.40 -21.39
CA SER A 22 4.70 37.94 -20.04
C SER A 22 3.20 37.63 -19.91
N PRO A 23 2.79 36.63 -19.12
CA PRO A 23 1.40 36.43 -18.75
C PRO A 23 1.02 37.36 -17.58
N HIS A 24 0.18 38.36 -17.88
CA HIS A 24 -0.44 39.23 -16.88
C HIS A 24 -1.33 38.42 -15.91
N GLN A 25 -0.85 38.26 -14.67
CA GLN A 25 -1.70 38.12 -13.50
C GLN A 25 -2.56 39.38 -13.37
N ARG A 26 -3.88 39.25 -13.56
CA ARG A 26 -4.83 40.27 -13.06
C ARG A 26 -5.03 40.04 -11.57
N SER A 27 -4.14 40.62 -10.76
CA SER A 27 -4.35 40.76 -9.32
C SER A 27 -5.49 41.74 -9.06
N PHE A 28 -6.60 41.27 -8.50
CA PHE A 28 -7.56 42.15 -7.83
C PHE A 28 -6.95 42.61 -6.50
N SER A 29 -6.29 43.75 -6.50
CA SER A 29 -5.85 44.43 -5.28
C SER A 29 -7.02 45.20 -4.68
N TYR A 30 -7.62 44.68 -3.61
CA TYR A 30 -8.44 45.51 -2.72
C TYR A 30 -7.51 46.27 -1.76
N PRO A 31 -7.76 47.56 -1.46
CA PRO A 31 -6.97 48.29 -0.47
C PRO A 31 -7.15 47.63 0.92
N LEU A 32 -6.06 47.13 1.49
CA LEU A 32 -5.97 46.58 2.85
C LEU A 32 -5.95 47.71 3.90
N GLU A 33 -6.90 48.63 3.82
CA GLU A 33 -7.09 49.65 4.86
C GLU A 33 -8.36 49.35 5.65
N ASP A 34 -8.14 48.62 6.75
CA ASP A 34 -8.96 48.48 7.97
C ASP A 34 -9.41 47.05 8.33
N LEU A 35 -8.43 46.26 8.80
CA LEU A 35 -8.61 44.93 9.41
C LEU A 35 -9.25 44.94 10.82
N ARG A 36 -9.65 46.12 11.33
CA ARG A 36 -10.21 46.27 12.69
C ARG A 36 -11.74 46.19 12.73
N SER A 37 -12.43 46.39 11.61
CA SER A 37 -13.89 46.33 11.58
C SER A 37 -14.42 44.90 11.67
N ALA A 38 -15.51 44.70 12.42
CA ALA A 38 -16.17 43.40 12.53
C ALA A 38 -16.74 42.92 11.17
N GLN A 39 -17.13 43.85 10.31
CA GLN A 39 -17.64 43.58 8.95
C GLN A 39 -16.52 43.10 8.01
N THR A 40 -15.33 43.72 8.05
CA THR A 40 -14.16 43.27 7.27
C THR A 40 -13.73 41.87 7.71
N ARG A 41 -13.72 41.60 9.03
CA ARG A 41 -13.42 40.26 9.56
C ARG A 41 -14.47 39.23 9.18
N PHE A 42 -15.76 39.60 9.15
CA PHE A 42 -16.84 38.72 8.73
C PHE A 42 -16.78 38.42 7.22
N ALA A 43 -16.54 39.42 6.39
CA ALA A 43 -16.39 39.28 4.94
C ALA A 43 -15.15 38.44 4.57
N LEU A 44 -14.02 38.67 5.24
CA LEU A 44 -12.81 37.84 5.07
C LEU A 44 -13.08 36.40 5.53
N ARG A 45 -13.76 36.20 6.66
CA ARG A 45 -14.12 34.85 7.12
C ARG A 45 -15.00 34.10 6.11
N GLN A 46 -15.96 34.77 5.48
CA GLN A 46 -16.77 34.17 4.41
C GLN A 46 -15.96 33.81 3.15
N LEU A 47 -14.89 34.56 2.84
CA LEU A 47 -14.00 34.25 1.71
C LEU A 47 -13.06 33.05 2.01
N TYR A 48 -12.80 32.75 3.28
CA TYR A 48 -11.90 31.67 3.72
C TYR A 48 -12.62 30.40 4.22
N ASP A 49 -13.94 30.41 4.36
CA ASP A 49 -14.72 29.24 4.75
C ASP A 49 -15.10 28.41 3.52
N LEU A 50 -15.06 27.08 3.67
CA LEU A 50 -15.58 26.18 2.63
C LEU A 50 -17.10 26.23 2.56
N PRO A 51 -17.70 26.02 1.38
CA PRO A 51 -19.15 25.89 1.25
C PRO A 51 -19.70 24.79 2.15
N LYS A 52 -20.90 25.02 2.70
CA LYS A 52 -21.61 24.02 3.52
C LYS A 52 -22.06 22.81 2.70
N SER A 53 -22.43 23.04 1.44
CA SER A 53 -22.71 21.98 0.48
C SER A 53 -21.42 21.45 -0.13
N TRP A 54 -21.42 20.18 -0.52
CA TRP A 54 -20.30 19.62 -1.25
C TRP A 54 -20.17 20.23 -2.67
N PRO A 55 -18.95 20.32 -3.23
CA PRO A 55 -18.70 21.09 -4.45
C PRO A 55 -18.84 20.22 -5.72
N ALA A 56 -20.07 19.79 -6.04
CA ALA A 56 -20.33 18.84 -7.13
C ALA A 56 -19.72 19.25 -8.48
N ALA A 57 -19.88 20.52 -8.88
CA ALA A 57 -19.36 21.02 -10.15
C ALA A 57 -17.83 20.96 -10.23
N LEU A 58 -17.13 21.24 -9.12
CA LEU A 58 -15.68 21.17 -9.04
C LEU A 58 -15.20 19.73 -9.18
N VAL A 59 -15.86 18.79 -8.50
CA VAL A 59 -15.54 17.36 -8.59
C VAL A 59 -15.80 16.81 -9.98
N SER A 60 -16.90 17.20 -10.63
CA SER A 60 -17.18 16.83 -12.03
C SER A 60 -16.05 17.25 -12.96
N ARG A 61 -15.48 18.44 -12.74
CA ARG A 61 -14.32 18.91 -13.50
C ARG A 61 -13.07 18.04 -13.25
N TRP A 62 -12.74 17.73 -12.00
CA TRP A 62 -11.59 16.85 -11.69
C TRP A 62 -11.70 15.47 -12.35
N VAL A 63 -12.90 14.87 -12.31
CA VAL A 63 -13.15 13.57 -12.96
C VAL A 63 -13.02 13.69 -14.47
N HIS A 64 -13.51 14.79 -15.06
CA HIS A 64 -13.44 15.05 -16.50
C HIS A 64 -11.99 15.24 -16.98
N GLU A 65 -11.22 16.13 -16.36
CA GLU A 65 -9.80 16.38 -16.63
C GLU A 65 -9.00 15.06 -16.53
N CYS A 66 -9.19 14.32 -15.43
CA CYS A 66 -8.56 13.02 -15.23
C CYS A 66 -8.99 11.95 -16.26
N THR A 67 -10.16 12.08 -16.88
CA THR A 67 -10.59 11.13 -17.91
C THR A 67 -9.97 11.44 -19.27
N LEU A 68 -9.78 12.73 -19.58
CA LEU A 68 -9.24 13.17 -20.86
C LEU A 68 -7.70 13.16 -20.88
N GLU A 69 -7.07 13.66 -19.83
CA GLU A 69 -5.64 13.99 -19.84
C GLU A 69 -4.75 12.87 -19.29
N HIS A 70 -5.27 12.03 -18.40
CA HIS A 70 -4.47 11.04 -17.68
C HIS A 70 -4.54 9.67 -18.33
N ALA A 71 -3.50 9.29 -19.09
CA ALA A 71 -3.42 8.00 -19.78
C ALA A 71 -3.60 6.79 -18.85
N LEU A 72 -2.96 6.77 -17.67
CA LEU A 72 -3.08 5.69 -16.68
C LEU A 72 -4.49 5.54 -16.10
N CYS A 73 -5.30 6.60 -16.18
CA CYS A 73 -6.67 6.61 -15.66
C CYS A 73 -7.72 6.25 -16.73
N ARG A 74 -7.33 6.10 -18.01
CA ARG A 74 -8.22 5.62 -19.07
C ARG A 74 -8.61 4.17 -18.81
N ASN A 75 -9.86 3.83 -19.13
CA ASN A 75 -10.43 2.51 -18.81
C ASN A 75 -10.20 1.49 -19.94
N GLU A 76 -8.96 1.42 -20.43
CA GLU A 76 -8.60 0.55 -21.54
C GLU A 76 -8.35 -0.89 -21.03
N GLY A 77 -8.84 -1.90 -21.76
CA GLY A 77 -8.60 -3.32 -21.42
C GLY A 77 -9.44 -3.90 -20.27
N ARG A 78 -10.70 -3.47 -20.10
CA ARG A 78 -11.60 -4.02 -19.06
C ARG A 78 -11.76 -5.53 -19.18
N LYS A 79 -11.51 -6.24 -18.09
CA LYS A 79 -11.95 -7.64 -17.95
C LYS A 79 -13.44 -7.65 -17.58
N PRO A 80 -14.28 -8.46 -18.24
CA PRO A 80 -15.69 -8.58 -17.89
C PRO A 80 -15.83 -9.13 -16.47
N ILE A 81 -16.85 -8.65 -15.75
CA ILE A 81 -17.19 -9.13 -14.41
C ILE A 81 -18.42 -10.03 -14.54
N ALA A 82 -18.26 -11.31 -14.19
CA ALA A 82 -19.35 -12.26 -14.28
C ALA A 82 -20.39 -11.99 -13.17
N GLY A 83 -21.66 -11.83 -13.58
CA GLY A 83 -22.78 -11.66 -12.64
C GLY A 83 -22.78 -10.33 -11.88
N LEU A 84 -22.32 -9.24 -12.50
CA LEU A 84 -22.34 -7.91 -11.90
C LEU A 84 -23.78 -7.36 -11.83
N TRP A 85 -24.18 -6.92 -10.65
CA TRP A 85 -25.44 -6.19 -10.40
C TRP A 85 -25.13 -4.77 -9.95
N LEU A 86 -26.02 -3.84 -10.27
CA LEU A 86 -25.86 -2.42 -9.99
C LEU A 86 -27.18 -1.84 -9.50
N ILE A 87 -27.11 -0.81 -8.65
CA ILE A 87 -28.25 0.03 -8.31
C ILE A 87 -28.42 1.04 -9.43
N ASP A 88 -29.58 1.06 -10.07
CA ASP A 88 -30.00 2.18 -10.91
C ASP A 88 -30.45 3.34 -10.02
N CYS A 89 -29.67 4.42 -10.01
CA CYS A 89 -29.88 5.58 -9.17
C CYS A 89 -31.18 6.32 -9.49
N ASN A 90 -31.78 6.15 -10.67
CA ASN A 90 -33.03 6.84 -11.03
C ASN A 90 -34.25 6.06 -10.56
N THR A 91 -34.22 4.73 -10.69
CA THR A 91 -35.35 3.85 -10.36
C THR A 91 -35.26 3.22 -8.97
N LEU A 92 -34.08 3.31 -8.31
CA LEU A 92 -33.76 2.66 -7.04
C LEU A 92 -33.93 1.13 -7.07
N GLN A 93 -33.71 0.54 -8.25
CA GLN A 93 -33.77 -0.91 -8.47
C GLN A 93 -32.37 -1.50 -8.58
N ILE A 94 -32.20 -2.73 -8.10
CA ILE A 94 -31.00 -3.53 -8.34
C ILE A 94 -31.19 -4.31 -9.64
N VAL A 95 -30.40 -3.97 -10.65
CA VAL A 95 -30.50 -4.47 -12.03
C VAL A 95 -29.19 -5.14 -12.48
N PRO A 96 -29.23 -6.10 -13.42
CA PRO A 96 -28.00 -6.64 -13.99
C PRO A 96 -27.25 -5.54 -14.74
N ALA A 97 -25.92 -5.56 -14.65
CA ALA A 97 -25.10 -4.57 -15.34
C ALA A 97 -25.27 -4.68 -16.87
N PRO A 98 -25.35 -3.55 -17.60
CA PRO A 98 -25.27 -3.56 -19.06
C PRO A 98 -23.89 -4.07 -19.52
N ALA A 99 -23.74 -4.38 -20.81
CA ALA A 99 -22.52 -4.96 -21.37
C ALA A 99 -21.25 -4.13 -21.08
N GLU A 100 -21.36 -2.80 -21.17
CA GLU A 100 -20.28 -1.86 -20.84
C GLU A 100 -20.74 -0.89 -19.76
N PRO A 101 -20.74 -1.32 -18.49
CA PRO A 101 -21.33 -0.52 -17.43
C PRO A 101 -20.44 0.68 -17.10
N SER A 102 -21.06 1.86 -17.00
CA SER A 102 -20.45 3.06 -16.44
C SER A 102 -21.08 3.29 -15.08
N TYR A 103 -20.33 2.99 -14.02
CA TYR A 103 -20.84 3.01 -12.64
C TYR A 103 -19.80 3.58 -11.68
N VAL A 104 -20.31 4.02 -10.53
CA VAL A 104 -19.53 4.43 -9.35
C VAL A 104 -19.57 3.31 -8.33
N ALA A 105 -18.46 3.04 -7.63
CA ALA A 105 -18.45 2.12 -6.50
C ALA A 105 -18.51 2.90 -5.18
N LEU A 106 -19.12 2.32 -4.15
CA LEU A 106 -19.07 2.85 -2.77
C LEU A 106 -18.15 1.99 -1.91
N SER A 107 -17.26 2.65 -1.16
CA SER A 107 -16.38 2.06 -0.17
C SER A 107 -16.65 2.70 1.19
N TYR A 108 -17.08 1.89 2.16
CA TYR A 108 -17.60 2.39 3.44
C TYR A 108 -17.56 1.35 4.57
N VAL A 109 -17.78 1.82 5.81
CA VAL A 109 -17.91 0.94 6.96
C VAL A 109 -19.35 0.48 7.12
N TRP A 110 -19.57 -0.84 7.00
CA TRP A 110 -20.87 -1.45 7.25
C TRP A 110 -21.37 -1.16 8.66
N GLY A 111 -22.64 -0.76 8.76
CA GLY A 111 -23.34 -0.61 10.02
C GLY A 111 -24.06 -1.88 10.43
N LYS A 112 -24.79 -1.79 11.55
CA LYS A 112 -25.66 -2.87 12.05
C LYS A 112 -27.02 -2.92 11.37
N PHE A 113 -27.27 -2.10 10.36
CA PHE A 113 -28.57 -2.06 9.68
C PHE A 113 -28.77 -3.39 8.94
N ARG A 114 -29.67 -4.24 9.47
CA ARG A 114 -29.94 -5.56 8.92
C ARG A 114 -30.87 -5.43 7.71
N LYS A 115 -30.54 -6.14 6.62
CA LYS A 115 -31.52 -6.47 5.59
C LYS A 115 -32.66 -7.23 6.25
N THR A 116 -33.90 -6.92 5.90
CA THR A 116 -35.03 -7.76 6.28
C THR A 116 -35.07 -8.98 5.35
N PRO A 117 -35.58 -10.15 5.78
CA PRO A 117 -35.64 -11.36 4.95
C PRO A 117 -36.44 -11.21 3.63
N GLN A 118 -37.18 -10.11 3.45
CA GLN A 118 -37.93 -9.78 2.23
C GLN A 118 -37.12 -8.98 1.20
N ASP A 119 -35.89 -8.56 1.52
CA ASP A 119 -35.00 -7.86 0.60
C ASP A 119 -34.41 -8.88 -0.39
N THR A 120 -35.12 -9.17 -1.48
CA THR A 120 -34.57 -9.97 -2.57
C THR A 120 -33.32 -9.28 -3.12
N PRO A 121 -32.27 -10.03 -3.49
CA PRO A 121 -31.06 -9.45 -4.08
C PRO A 121 -31.33 -8.75 -5.43
N HIS A 122 -32.50 -8.96 -6.01
CA HIS A 122 -32.95 -8.42 -7.29
C HIS A 122 -34.34 -7.81 -7.07
N GLY A 123 -34.44 -6.49 -7.19
CA GLY A 123 -35.65 -5.72 -6.88
C GLY A 123 -35.36 -4.33 -6.32
N SER A 124 -36.39 -3.72 -5.73
CA SER A 124 -36.31 -2.39 -5.13
C SER A 124 -35.37 -2.37 -3.93
N LEU A 125 -34.62 -1.28 -3.78
CA LEU A 125 -33.89 -1.01 -2.55
C LEU A 125 -34.84 -0.92 -1.33
N PRO A 126 -34.38 -1.35 -0.13
CA PRO A 126 -35.20 -1.30 1.07
C PRO A 126 -35.53 0.14 1.44
N SER A 127 -36.72 0.37 1.98
CA SER A 127 -37.15 1.66 2.50
C SER A 127 -37.52 1.54 3.98
N PRO A 128 -36.90 2.34 4.88
CA PRO A 128 -35.95 3.42 4.60
C PRO A 128 -34.52 2.94 4.28
N LEU A 129 -33.80 3.72 3.48
CA LEU A 129 -32.38 3.53 3.23
C LEU A 129 -31.52 4.21 4.31
N PRO A 130 -30.35 3.63 4.67
CA PRO A 130 -29.35 4.35 5.45
C PRO A 130 -28.92 5.64 4.74
N LEU A 131 -28.69 6.71 5.51
CA LEU A 131 -28.38 8.05 4.97
C LEU A 131 -27.18 8.03 4.02
N LEU A 132 -26.12 7.27 4.34
CA LEU A 132 -24.95 7.15 3.48
C LEU A 132 -25.27 6.62 2.07
N ILE A 133 -26.19 5.66 1.98
CA ILE A 133 -26.55 5.04 0.70
C ILE A 133 -27.37 6.02 -0.13
N SER A 134 -28.31 6.71 0.51
CA SER A 134 -29.10 7.78 -0.13
C SER A 134 -28.20 8.92 -0.64
N ASP A 135 -27.23 9.35 0.18
CA ASP A 135 -26.27 10.39 -0.19
C ASP A 135 -25.36 9.94 -1.35
N ALA A 136 -24.89 8.69 -1.34
CA ALA A 136 -24.07 8.15 -2.43
C ALA A 136 -24.85 8.10 -3.77
N ILE A 137 -26.13 7.74 -3.73
CA ILE A 137 -27.02 7.79 -4.91
C ILE A 137 -27.16 9.24 -5.40
N GLU A 138 -27.31 10.20 -4.50
CA GLU A 138 -27.42 11.61 -4.85
C GLU A 138 -26.12 12.16 -5.46
N VAL A 139 -24.96 11.80 -4.91
CA VAL A 139 -23.65 12.11 -5.50
C VAL A 139 -23.54 11.55 -6.92
N CYS A 140 -23.98 10.30 -7.15
CA CYS A 140 -23.97 9.71 -8.49
C CYS A 140 -24.81 10.54 -9.46
N ARG A 141 -26.04 10.91 -9.09
CA ARG A 141 -26.92 11.74 -9.93
C ARG A 141 -26.30 13.09 -10.25
N GLN A 142 -25.74 13.77 -9.26
CA GLN A 142 -25.12 15.09 -9.44
C GLN A 142 -23.85 15.05 -10.30
N LEU A 143 -23.12 13.92 -10.30
CA LEU A 143 -21.97 13.68 -11.19
C LEU A 143 -22.38 13.11 -12.56
N GLY A 144 -23.67 12.85 -12.80
CA GLY A 144 -24.18 12.31 -14.07
C GLY A 144 -24.03 10.79 -14.24
N PHE A 145 -23.79 10.04 -13.17
CA PHE A 145 -23.75 8.58 -13.20
C PHE A 145 -25.11 7.96 -12.87
N GLN A 146 -25.56 7.05 -13.72
CA GLN A 146 -26.82 6.31 -13.52
C GLN A 146 -26.67 5.15 -12.55
N TYR A 147 -25.50 4.51 -12.48
CA TYR A 147 -25.33 3.26 -11.75
C TYR A 147 -24.38 3.40 -10.57
N LEU A 148 -24.78 2.83 -9.44
CA LEU A 148 -23.98 2.72 -8.22
C LEU A 148 -23.81 1.25 -7.84
N TRP A 149 -22.58 0.84 -7.53
CA TRP A 149 -22.29 -0.45 -6.95
C TRP A 149 -22.07 -0.31 -5.44
N VAL A 150 -22.81 -1.10 -4.66
CA VAL A 150 -22.69 -1.20 -3.20
C VAL A 150 -22.67 -2.67 -2.83
N ASP A 151 -21.54 -3.14 -2.29
CA ASP A 151 -21.28 -4.54 -1.92
C ASP A 151 -22.43 -5.20 -1.14
N LYS A 152 -23.01 -4.49 -0.18
CA LYS A 152 -24.11 -4.96 0.66
C LYS A 152 -25.35 -5.30 -0.16
N TYR A 153 -25.65 -4.56 -1.23
CA TYR A 153 -26.87 -4.72 -2.03
C TYR A 153 -26.64 -5.47 -3.34
N CYS A 154 -25.53 -5.20 -4.02
CA CYS A 154 -25.22 -5.75 -5.33
C CYS A 154 -24.65 -7.17 -5.28
N ILE A 155 -24.22 -7.64 -4.10
CA ILE A 155 -23.84 -9.04 -3.88
C ILE A 155 -25.00 -9.75 -3.15
N ASP A 156 -25.39 -10.92 -3.65
CA ASP A 156 -26.29 -11.80 -2.91
C ASP A 156 -25.59 -12.38 -1.68
N GLN A 157 -25.85 -11.74 -0.53
CA GLN A 157 -25.26 -12.12 0.76
C GLN A 157 -25.79 -13.45 1.31
N ASN A 158 -26.91 -13.94 0.79
CA ASN A 158 -27.57 -15.16 1.26
C ASN A 158 -27.12 -16.40 0.48
N ASN A 159 -26.46 -16.22 -0.67
CA ASN A 159 -25.92 -17.30 -1.50
C ASN A 159 -24.39 -17.37 -1.36
N PRO A 160 -23.84 -18.34 -0.60
CA PRO A 160 -22.40 -18.44 -0.34
C PRO A 160 -21.56 -18.59 -1.62
N GLN A 161 -22.03 -19.32 -2.62
CA GLN A 161 -21.31 -19.54 -3.88
C GLN A 161 -21.24 -18.24 -4.70
N VAL A 162 -22.37 -17.54 -4.86
CA VAL A 162 -22.41 -16.25 -5.56
C VAL A 162 -21.56 -15.22 -4.82
N LYS A 163 -21.69 -15.14 -3.50
CA LYS A 163 -20.88 -14.27 -2.65
C LYS A 163 -19.39 -14.55 -2.82
N HIS A 164 -18.98 -15.82 -2.78
CA HIS A 164 -17.59 -16.20 -2.97
C HIS A 164 -17.06 -15.79 -4.34
N ASN A 165 -17.83 -16.04 -5.41
CA ASN A 165 -17.46 -15.68 -6.78
C ASN A 165 -17.36 -14.14 -6.97
N GLN A 166 -18.22 -13.36 -6.31
CA GLN A 166 -18.14 -11.90 -6.33
C GLN A 166 -16.94 -11.38 -5.54
N ILE A 167 -16.66 -11.97 -4.37
CA ILE A 167 -15.49 -11.63 -3.55
C ILE A 167 -14.19 -11.84 -4.35
N GLN A 168 -14.10 -12.93 -5.10
CA GLN A 168 -12.94 -13.20 -5.95
C GLN A 168 -12.71 -12.15 -7.05
N GLN A 169 -13.76 -11.42 -7.44
CA GLN A 169 -13.75 -10.40 -8.50
C GLN A 169 -13.78 -8.96 -7.95
N MET A 170 -13.67 -8.74 -6.64
CA MET A 170 -13.74 -7.39 -6.04
C MET A 170 -12.68 -6.43 -6.61
N ASP A 171 -11.49 -6.93 -6.92
CA ASP A 171 -10.44 -6.14 -7.57
C ASP A 171 -10.88 -5.60 -8.94
N LEU A 172 -11.61 -6.40 -9.72
CA LEU A 172 -12.17 -5.97 -11.00
C LEU A 172 -13.31 -4.98 -10.80
N VAL A 173 -14.17 -5.18 -9.81
CA VAL A 173 -15.29 -4.26 -9.51
C VAL A 173 -14.78 -2.86 -9.20
N TYR A 174 -13.82 -2.71 -8.29
CA TYR A 174 -13.28 -1.39 -7.95
C TYR A 174 -12.42 -0.80 -9.08
N ARG A 175 -11.65 -1.64 -9.79
CA ARG A 175 -10.86 -1.17 -10.92
C ARG A 175 -11.73 -0.66 -12.08
N ASN A 176 -12.77 -1.40 -12.44
CA ASN A 176 -13.61 -1.10 -13.61
C ASN A 176 -14.56 0.09 -13.37
N GLY A 177 -14.89 0.40 -12.11
CA GLY A 177 -15.67 1.57 -11.73
C GLY A 177 -15.02 2.87 -12.21
N GLN A 178 -15.83 3.85 -12.60
CA GLN A 178 -15.33 5.15 -13.09
C GLN A 178 -14.79 6.04 -11.98
N LEU A 179 -15.35 5.84 -10.78
CA LEU A 179 -15.03 6.55 -9.54
C LEU A 179 -15.40 5.64 -8.36
N THR A 180 -14.64 5.73 -7.28
CA THR A 180 -15.01 5.12 -5.99
C THR A 180 -15.24 6.22 -4.96
N ILE A 181 -16.46 6.30 -4.43
CA ILE A 181 -16.79 7.17 -3.31
C ILE A 181 -16.28 6.49 -2.03
N ILE A 182 -15.49 7.21 -1.24
CA ILE A 182 -14.95 6.74 0.04
C ILE A 182 -15.61 7.54 1.16
N ALA A 183 -16.37 6.84 2.01
CA ALA A 183 -16.96 7.41 3.22
C ALA A 183 -15.93 7.41 4.36
N ALA A 184 -15.05 8.42 4.39
CA ALA A 184 -14.06 8.58 5.46
C ALA A 184 -14.64 9.29 6.70
N ALA A 185 -15.76 9.99 6.56
CA ALA A 185 -16.52 10.58 7.65
C ALA A 185 -17.41 9.55 8.36
N GLY A 186 -17.63 9.74 9.66
CA GLY A 186 -18.47 8.87 10.46
C GLY A 186 -17.86 7.51 10.80
N LYS A 187 -18.69 6.65 11.42
CA LYS A 187 -18.31 5.30 11.88
C LYS A 187 -19.01 4.18 11.13
N ASP A 188 -20.14 4.48 10.49
CA ASP A 188 -20.95 3.52 9.74
C ASP A 188 -21.91 4.21 8.76
N GLU A 189 -22.70 3.42 8.05
CA GLU A 189 -23.67 3.81 7.02
C GLU A 189 -24.83 4.72 7.49
N THR A 190 -24.97 4.97 8.79
CA THR A 190 -25.99 5.88 9.32
C THR A 190 -25.58 7.35 9.28
N TYR A 191 -24.28 7.64 9.12
CA TYR A 191 -23.74 8.99 9.23
C TYR A 191 -24.06 9.92 8.04
N GLY A 192 -24.01 9.39 6.82
CA GLY A 192 -24.15 10.18 5.58
C GLY A 192 -22.82 10.66 5.00
N LEU A 193 -22.89 11.41 3.89
CA LEU A 193 -21.74 12.09 3.28
C LEU A 193 -21.79 13.59 3.60
N PRO A 194 -20.79 14.16 4.31
CA PRO A 194 -20.80 15.56 4.71
C PRO A 194 -20.97 16.56 3.57
N GLY A 195 -21.99 17.39 3.68
CA GLY A 195 -22.36 18.40 2.67
C GLY A 195 -23.31 17.87 1.58
N VAL A 196 -23.72 16.60 1.65
CA VAL A 196 -24.73 15.99 0.78
C VAL A 196 -26.05 15.86 1.54
N SER A 197 -27.16 16.13 0.84
CA SER A 197 -28.53 16.07 1.37
C SER A 197 -28.68 16.76 2.74
N SER A 198 -28.94 16.00 3.81
CA SER A 198 -29.12 16.49 5.18
C SER A 198 -27.89 16.30 6.07
N CYS A 199 -26.80 15.69 5.60
CA CYS A 199 -25.59 15.46 6.38
C CYS A 199 -24.77 16.75 6.46
N PRO A 200 -24.66 17.41 7.64
CA PRO A 200 -23.98 18.69 7.74
C PRO A 200 -22.46 18.52 7.64
N ARG A 201 -21.82 19.43 6.92
CA ARG A 201 -20.36 19.54 6.85
C ARG A 201 -19.80 20.32 8.04
N ARG A 202 -18.72 19.81 8.65
CA ARG A 202 -18.01 20.49 9.74
C ARG A 202 -17.20 21.66 9.18
N THR A 203 -17.37 22.83 9.76
CA THR A 203 -16.57 24.00 9.41
C THR A 203 -15.15 23.85 9.95
N LEU A 204 -14.15 24.09 9.11
CA LEU A 204 -12.75 24.11 9.55
C LEU A 204 -12.57 25.21 10.62
N PRO A 205 -11.95 24.92 11.77
CA PRO A 205 -11.64 25.95 12.73
C PRO A 205 -10.62 26.91 12.11
N THR A 206 -10.93 28.20 12.10
CA THR A 206 -10.01 29.26 11.63
C THR A 206 -8.76 29.22 12.52
N ARG A 207 -7.66 28.66 12.02
CA ARG A 207 -6.36 28.66 12.73
C ARG A 207 -5.83 30.10 12.73
N GLN A 208 -6.21 30.89 13.73
CA GLN A 208 -5.49 32.11 14.06
C GLN A 208 -4.11 31.71 14.61
N LYS A 209 -3.12 31.52 13.74
CA LYS A 209 -1.73 31.55 14.19
C LYS A 209 -1.48 32.96 14.74
N ARG A 210 -1.18 33.07 16.05
CA ARG A 210 -0.68 34.33 16.61
C ARG A 210 0.59 34.71 15.83
N PRO A 211 0.75 35.95 15.36
CA PRO A 211 2.00 36.35 14.72
C PRO A 211 3.14 36.12 15.71
N ARG A 212 4.04 35.19 15.38
CA ARG A 212 5.28 35.00 16.13
C ARG A 212 6.18 36.14 15.68
N ALA A 213 6.64 36.97 16.61
CA ALA A 213 7.59 38.03 16.30
C ALA A 213 8.80 37.43 15.57
N LEU A 214 9.31 38.12 14.55
CA LEU A 214 10.51 37.72 13.82
C LEU A 214 11.64 37.43 14.83
N SER A 215 11.98 36.16 15.02
CA SER A 215 13.19 35.77 15.71
C SER A 215 14.20 35.33 14.67
N THR A 216 15.24 36.13 14.47
CA THR A 216 16.46 35.72 13.78
C THR A 216 17.19 34.73 14.68
N SER A 217 17.20 33.45 14.32
CA SER A 217 18.16 32.49 14.88
C SER A 217 19.20 32.20 13.81
N GLU A 218 20.45 32.57 14.09
CA GLU A 218 21.61 32.12 13.33
C GLU A 218 21.95 30.69 13.77
N ASP A 219 21.85 29.72 12.85
CA ASP A 219 22.43 28.40 13.04
C ASP A 219 23.92 28.47 12.62
N PRO A 220 24.89 28.27 13.55
CA PRO A 220 26.30 28.37 13.23
C PRO A 220 26.81 27.30 12.25
N ALA A 221 26.02 26.25 11.97
CA ALA A 221 26.44 25.12 11.15
C ALA A 221 26.18 25.28 9.65
N CYS A 222 25.29 26.18 9.22
CA CYS A 222 24.88 26.24 7.81
C CYS A 222 24.94 27.62 7.13
N GLY A 223 25.17 28.73 7.84
CA GLY A 223 25.39 30.05 7.21
C GLY A 223 24.24 30.60 6.34
N ILE A 224 23.07 29.93 6.31
CA ILE A 224 21.91 30.34 5.52
C ILE A 224 20.98 31.18 6.41
N LYS A 225 20.78 32.46 6.05
CA LYS A 225 19.70 33.29 6.60
C LYS A 225 18.37 32.88 5.97
N CYS A 226 17.59 32.05 6.67
CA CYS A 226 16.22 31.75 6.28
C CYS A 226 15.28 32.88 6.72
N TYR A 227 14.75 33.64 5.76
CA TYR A 227 13.60 34.53 5.99
C TYR A 227 12.31 33.71 5.91
N CYS A 228 11.75 33.34 7.06
CA CYS A 228 10.37 32.88 7.11
C CYS A 228 9.45 34.09 7.19
N ASP A 229 8.86 34.48 6.06
CA ASP A 229 7.79 35.48 6.04
C ASP A 229 6.59 34.93 6.81
N GLY A 230 6.24 35.60 7.91
CA GLY A 230 5.20 35.19 8.86
C GLY A 230 3.79 35.47 8.37
N ASN A 231 3.52 35.29 7.08
CA ASN A 231 2.18 35.49 6.53
C ASN A 231 1.27 34.27 6.81
N LEU A 232 0.04 34.58 7.23
CA LEU A 232 -0.97 33.61 7.66
C LEU A 232 -1.23 32.55 6.57
N SER A 233 -0.88 31.29 6.83
CA SER A 233 -1.52 30.16 6.13
C SER A 233 -2.71 29.71 6.98
N THR A 234 -3.89 30.21 6.63
CA THR A 234 -5.21 29.86 7.17
C THR A 234 -5.91 28.73 6.39
N THR A 235 -5.26 28.17 5.37
CA THR A 235 -5.84 27.18 4.45
C THR A 235 -5.51 25.75 4.90
N SER A 236 -6.52 24.88 4.91
CA SER A 236 -6.32 23.44 5.02
C SER A 236 -5.49 22.96 3.84
N THR A 237 -4.43 22.19 4.10
CA THR A 237 -3.58 21.64 3.05
C THR A 237 -4.07 20.26 2.62
N ILE A 238 -3.65 19.81 1.44
CA ILE A 238 -3.90 18.44 0.98
C ILE A 238 -3.45 17.39 2.00
N LEU A 239 -2.31 17.65 2.69
CA LEU A 239 -1.78 16.80 3.75
C LEU A 239 -2.70 16.73 4.98
N ASP A 240 -3.46 17.80 5.27
CA ASP A 240 -4.41 17.80 6.37
C ASP A 240 -5.62 16.91 6.07
N VAL A 241 -6.14 16.96 4.84
CA VAL A 241 -7.26 16.11 4.39
C VAL A 241 -6.82 14.65 4.28
N GLN A 242 -5.64 14.40 3.72
CA GLN A 242 -5.03 13.06 3.69
C GLN A 242 -4.90 12.47 5.10
N ARG A 243 -4.44 13.27 6.08
CA ARG A 243 -4.38 12.84 7.48
C ARG A 243 -5.76 12.56 8.07
N ALA A 244 -6.80 13.29 7.68
CA ALA A 244 -8.17 13.02 8.11
C ALA A 244 -8.68 11.67 7.57
N VAL A 245 -8.42 11.37 6.29
CA VAL A 245 -8.77 10.06 5.70
C VAL A 245 -8.01 8.93 6.38
N LEU A 246 -6.69 9.04 6.55
CA LEU A 246 -5.88 8.00 7.20
C LEU A 246 -6.27 7.72 8.65
N ARG A 247 -6.86 8.70 9.35
CA ARG A 247 -7.35 8.56 10.73
C ARG A 247 -8.80 8.08 10.83
N SER A 248 -9.50 7.96 9.69
CA SER A 248 -10.89 7.54 9.66
C SER A 248 -11.08 6.09 10.11
N LYS A 249 -12.30 5.74 10.56
CA LYS A 249 -12.65 4.34 10.80
C LYS A 249 -12.61 3.52 9.52
N TRP A 250 -12.85 4.14 8.37
CA TRP A 250 -12.72 3.51 7.06
C TRP A 250 -11.30 2.98 6.84
N SER A 251 -10.26 3.78 7.15
CA SER A 251 -8.87 3.40 6.92
C SER A 251 -8.36 2.29 7.83
N THR A 252 -9.11 1.94 8.89
CA THR A 252 -8.72 0.84 9.78
C THR A 252 -9.23 -0.52 9.32
N ARG A 253 -10.14 -0.62 8.34
CA ARG A 253 -10.67 -1.91 7.88
C ARG A 253 -9.77 -2.57 6.84
N GLY A 254 -9.66 -3.90 6.88
CA GLY A 254 -8.84 -4.67 5.93
C GLY A 254 -9.33 -4.56 4.49
N TRP A 255 -10.61 -4.85 4.25
CA TRP A 255 -11.22 -4.80 2.90
C TRP A 255 -11.04 -3.45 2.21
N THR A 256 -11.18 -2.34 2.94
CA THR A 256 -11.07 -0.99 2.38
C THR A 256 -9.68 -0.67 1.80
N TYR A 257 -8.64 -1.45 2.15
CA TYR A 257 -7.32 -1.30 1.54
C TYR A 257 -7.37 -1.60 0.04
N GLN A 258 -7.90 -2.77 -0.33
CA GLN A 258 -8.06 -3.16 -1.72
C GLN A 258 -9.03 -2.23 -2.46
N GLU A 259 -10.12 -1.82 -1.80
CA GLU A 259 -11.14 -0.95 -2.39
C GLU A 259 -10.55 0.40 -2.80
N GLY A 260 -9.74 1.03 -1.93
CA GLY A 260 -9.04 2.27 -2.25
C GLY A 260 -7.89 2.08 -3.25
N SER A 261 -6.97 1.15 -2.98
CA SER A 261 -5.72 1.00 -3.74
C SER A 261 -5.89 0.46 -5.17
N LEU A 262 -7.01 -0.18 -5.50
CA LEU A 262 -7.27 -0.69 -6.85
C LEU A 262 -8.21 0.20 -7.67
N SER A 263 -8.84 1.19 -7.03
CA SER A 263 -9.69 2.16 -7.70
C SER A 263 -8.84 3.14 -8.50
N ARG A 264 -9.21 3.40 -9.76
CA ARG A 264 -8.49 4.38 -10.61
C ARG A 264 -8.71 5.82 -10.19
N ARG A 265 -9.84 6.10 -9.53
CA ARG A 265 -10.22 7.41 -9.01
C ARG A 265 -10.93 7.19 -7.68
N CYS A 266 -10.45 7.87 -6.65
CA CYS A 266 -11.01 7.84 -5.31
C CYS A 266 -11.49 9.25 -4.95
N LEU A 267 -12.75 9.35 -4.51
CA LEU A 267 -13.33 10.58 -3.97
C LEU A 267 -13.70 10.34 -2.50
N ALA A 268 -12.84 10.79 -1.60
CA ALA A 268 -13.03 10.65 -0.17
C ALA A 268 -13.76 11.85 0.43
N PHE A 269 -14.82 11.58 1.17
CA PHE A 269 -15.54 12.57 1.97
C PHE A 269 -15.06 12.50 3.41
N THR A 270 -14.42 13.56 3.91
CA THR A 270 -14.13 13.76 5.34
C THR A 270 -15.22 14.62 5.97
N ASP A 271 -15.16 14.82 7.30
CA ASP A 271 -16.12 15.69 8.00
C ASP A 271 -16.10 17.14 7.45
N GLU A 272 -14.96 17.59 6.92
CA GLU A 272 -14.74 18.98 6.48
C GLU A 272 -14.68 19.17 4.97
N GLN A 273 -14.09 18.23 4.22
CA GLN A 273 -13.72 18.44 2.82
C GLN A 273 -13.84 17.15 2.00
N VAL A 274 -13.91 17.30 0.68
CA VAL A 274 -13.63 16.21 -0.26
C VAL A 274 -12.16 16.20 -0.69
N TYR A 275 -11.66 15.00 -0.90
CA TYR A 275 -10.32 14.70 -1.42
C TYR A 275 -10.45 13.78 -2.61
N PHE A 276 -9.82 14.14 -3.73
CA PHE A 276 -9.75 13.33 -4.92
C PHE A 276 -8.31 12.87 -5.15
N GLU A 277 -8.16 11.62 -5.57
CA GLU A 277 -6.88 11.06 -5.98
C GLU A 277 -7.13 10.09 -7.14
N CYS A 278 -6.23 10.05 -8.11
CA CYS A 278 -6.30 9.13 -9.22
C CYS A 278 -5.00 8.33 -9.44
N ASP A 279 -5.09 7.31 -10.28
CA ASP A 279 -4.02 6.34 -10.55
C ASP A 279 -2.71 6.99 -11.05
N SER A 280 -2.81 8.15 -11.70
CA SER A 280 -1.66 8.97 -12.13
C SER A 280 -0.95 9.70 -10.99
N GLY A 281 -1.38 9.55 -9.74
CA GLY A 281 -0.82 10.23 -8.57
C GLY A 281 -1.29 11.68 -8.38
N ILE A 282 -2.16 12.18 -9.26
CA ILE A 282 -2.70 13.53 -9.17
C ILE A 282 -3.76 13.57 -8.08
N CYS A 283 -3.59 14.52 -7.17
CA CYS A 283 -4.42 14.70 -6.00
C CYS A 283 -5.02 16.12 -5.97
N TYR A 284 -6.31 16.22 -5.68
CA TYR A 284 -7.03 17.48 -5.48
C TYR A 284 -7.74 17.51 -4.13
N CYS A 285 -7.83 18.69 -3.52
CA CYS A 285 -8.74 18.94 -2.41
C CYS A 285 -9.40 20.31 -2.55
N GLU A 286 -10.51 20.49 -1.83
CA GLU A 286 -11.18 21.79 -1.77
C GLU A 286 -10.24 22.85 -1.14
N ALA A 287 -10.23 24.05 -1.71
CA ALA A 287 -9.66 25.24 -1.08
C ALA A 287 -10.77 26.30 -0.92
N PRO A 288 -10.60 27.27 0.01
CA PRO A 288 -11.57 28.33 0.17
C PRO A 288 -11.86 29.09 -1.13
N GLY A 289 -13.10 29.59 -1.26
CA GLY A 289 -13.55 30.25 -2.48
C GLY A 289 -13.87 29.30 -3.65
N THR A 290 -14.10 28.01 -3.39
CA THR A 290 -14.34 26.96 -4.42
C THR A 290 -13.20 26.78 -5.42
N VAL A 291 -11.99 27.18 -5.01
CA VAL A 291 -10.76 26.93 -5.76
C VAL A 291 -10.27 25.52 -5.42
N GLU A 292 -9.44 24.94 -6.27
CA GLU A 292 -8.74 23.68 -5.96
C GLU A 292 -7.32 23.95 -5.46
N THR A 293 -6.82 23.05 -4.62
CA THR A 293 -5.38 22.88 -4.45
C THR A 293 -5.01 21.57 -5.13
N SER A 294 -4.10 21.63 -6.09
CA SER A 294 -3.49 20.47 -6.70
C SER A 294 -2.09 20.23 -6.10
N SER A 295 -1.68 18.98 -6.05
CA SER A 295 -0.29 18.63 -5.79
C SER A 295 0.10 17.43 -6.64
N GLU A 296 1.19 17.58 -7.38
CA GLU A 296 1.91 16.46 -8.01
C GLU A 296 2.94 15.84 -7.04
N ALA A 297 3.32 16.56 -5.96
CA ALA A 297 4.40 16.19 -5.06
C ALA A 297 3.95 15.51 -3.74
N ALA A 298 2.65 15.53 -3.43
CA ALA A 298 2.12 14.79 -2.28
C ALA A 298 1.90 13.32 -2.69
N ILE A 299 2.68 12.40 -2.11
CA ILE A 299 2.43 10.96 -2.25
C ILE A 299 0.98 10.71 -1.84
N GLY A 300 0.14 10.31 -2.80
CA GLY A 300 -1.26 9.96 -2.58
C GLY A 300 -1.42 8.92 -1.46
N ILE A 301 -2.58 8.95 -0.78
CA ILE A 301 -2.86 8.05 0.34
C ILE A 301 -3.51 6.74 -0.12
N PHE A 302 -4.14 6.75 -1.29
CA PHE A 302 -4.60 5.56 -1.98
C PHE A 302 -3.50 5.13 -2.94
N ARG A 303 -2.27 4.98 -2.39
CA ARG A 303 -1.06 4.60 -3.13
C ARG A 303 -1.44 3.65 -4.25
N THR A 304 -1.20 4.07 -5.49
CA THR A 304 -1.34 3.20 -6.65
C THR A 304 -0.46 1.98 -6.42
N LEU A 305 -1.06 0.88 -5.97
CA LEU A 305 -0.37 -0.40 -5.82
C LEU A 305 -0.34 -1.16 -7.14
N VAL A 306 -0.80 -0.53 -8.23
CA VAL A 306 -0.50 -0.97 -9.59
C VAL A 306 1.01 -0.80 -9.77
N PRO A 307 1.74 -1.89 -10.05
CA PRO A 307 3.16 -1.78 -10.29
C PRO A 307 3.39 -0.88 -11.50
N ASP A 308 4.21 0.15 -11.31
CA ASP A 308 4.59 1.08 -12.38
C ASP A 308 5.75 0.47 -13.17
N PRO A 309 5.58 0.19 -14.48
CA PRO A 309 6.63 -0.40 -15.30
C PRO A 309 7.90 0.47 -15.40
N ARG A 310 7.81 1.77 -15.08
CA ARG A 310 8.97 2.68 -15.01
C ARG A 310 9.85 2.43 -13.78
N ASN A 311 9.33 1.76 -12.75
CA ASN A 311 10.10 1.42 -11.56
C ASN A 311 10.91 0.15 -11.77
N SER A 312 12.15 0.14 -11.23
CA SER A 312 12.95 -1.09 -11.19
C SER A 312 12.22 -2.19 -10.44
N PHE A 313 12.48 -3.44 -10.80
CA PHE A 313 11.83 -4.60 -10.20
C PHE A 313 11.98 -4.64 -8.66
N ASP A 314 13.17 -4.31 -8.15
CA ASP A 314 13.42 -4.23 -6.70
C ASP A 314 12.51 -3.20 -6.01
N ARG A 315 12.27 -2.04 -6.65
CA ARG A 315 11.34 -1.04 -6.11
C ARG A 315 9.91 -1.57 -6.09
N GLN A 316 9.52 -2.35 -7.10
CA GLN A 316 8.20 -2.97 -7.14
C GLN A 316 8.06 -4.02 -6.03
N TYR A 317 9.07 -4.88 -5.83
CA TYR A 317 9.07 -5.84 -4.73
C TYR A 317 9.02 -5.15 -3.35
N LEU A 318 9.83 -4.12 -3.13
CA LEU A 318 9.81 -3.33 -1.90
C LEU A 318 8.47 -2.59 -1.69
N ALA A 319 7.82 -2.14 -2.77
CA ALA A 319 6.49 -1.55 -2.71
C ALA A 319 5.43 -2.58 -2.27
N LEU A 320 5.52 -3.83 -2.73
CA LEU A 320 4.67 -4.92 -2.25
C LEU A 320 4.88 -5.20 -0.76
N LEU A 321 6.14 -5.25 -0.29
CA LEU A 321 6.42 -5.42 1.13
C LEU A 321 5.81 -4.26 1.95
N GLY A 322 6.03 -3.01 1.54
CA GLY A 322 5.41 -1.85 2.18
C GLY A 322 3.88 -1.89 2.16
N ALA A 323 3.28 -2.47 1.11
CA ALA A 323 1.84 -2.68 1.06
C ALA A 323 1.36 -3.72 2.08
N ILE A 324 2.11 -4.81 2.28
CA ILE A 324 1.84 -5.79 3.34
C ILE A 324 1.96 -5.13 4.73
N GLU A 325 3.00 -4.30 4.95
CA GLU A 325 3.17 -3.58 6.22
C GLU A 325 1.97 -2.67 6.52
N GLU A 326 1.54 -1.84 5.57
CA GLU A 326 0.37 -0.97 5.74
C GLU A 326 -0.94 -1.75 5.89
N TYR A 327 -1.09 -2.86 5.16
CA TYR A 327 -2.27 -3.71 5.25
C TYR A 327 -2.39 -4.42 6.60
N SER A 328 -1.28 -4.91 7.15
CA SER A 328 -1.25 -5.70 8.39
C SER A 328 -1.77 -4.94 9.63
N LYS A 329 -1.71 -3.60 9.60
CA LYS A 329 -2.22 -2.71 10.65
C LYS A 329 -3.74 -2.71 10.75
N ARG A 330 -4.43 -3.25 9.74
CA ARG A 330 -5.88 -3.14 9.58
C ARG A 330 -6.64 -4.24 10.32
N GLU A 331 -7.83 -3.88 10.76
CA GLU A 331 -8.79 -4.72 11.44
C GLU A 331 -9.63 -5.53 10.44
N LEU A 332 -9.81 -6.81 10.73
CA LEU A 332 -10.73 -7.69 10.03
C LEU A 332 -11.89 -8.07 10.95
N THR A 333 -13.09 -8.14 10.37
CA THR A 333 -14.25 -8.72 11.08
C THR A 333 -14.11 -10.23 11.20
N TYR A 334 -13.60 -10.87 10.14
CA TYR A 334 -13.30 -12.29 10.09
C TYR A 334 -11.83 -12.47 9.75
N ASP A 335 -11.09 -13.14 10.65
CA ASP A 335 -9.65 -13.42 10.47
C ASP A 335 -9.36 -14.18 9.14
N SER A 336 -10.35 -14.91 8.60
CA SER A 336 -10.26 -15.62 7.32
C SER A 336 -10.15 -14.74 6.10
N ASP A 337 -10.52 -13.47 6.21
CA ASP A 337 -10.54 -12.55 5.07
C ASP A 337 -9.14 -11.99 4.75
N ILE A 338 -8.12 -12.25 5.57
CA ILE A 338 -6.80 -11.59 5.49
C ILE A 338 -6.12 -11.72 4.13
N LEU A 339 -6.19 -12.88 3.48
CA LEU A 339 -5.63 -13.04 2.13
C LEU A 339 -6.61 -12.61 1.05
N TYR A 340 -7.91 -12.82 1.24
CA TYR A 340 -8.92 -12.42 0.25
C TYR A 340 -9.00 -10.90 0.07
N ALA A 341 -8.91 -10.14 1.17
CA ALA A 341 -8.91 -8.69 1.18
C ALA A 341 -7.59 -8.07 0.69
N PHE A 342 -6.57 -8.88 0.39
CA PHE A 342 -5.31 -8.44 -0.23
C PHE A 342 -5.09 -9.05 -1.63
N ALA A 343 -5.89 -10.05 -2.01
CA ALA A 343 -5.66 -10.87 -3.20
C ALA A 343 -5.61 -10.05 -4.50
N GLY A 344 -6.45 -9.02 -4.64
CA GLY A 344 -6.45 -8.15 -5.81
C GLY A 344 -5.15 -7.41 -6.02
N ILE A 345 -4.50 -6.97 -4.93
CA ILE A 345 -3.19 -6.32 -4.97
C ILE A 345 -2.15 -7.33 -5.42
N MET A 346 -2.14 -8.51 -4.80
CA MET A 346 -1.21 -9.59 -5.14
C MET A 346 -1.31 -10.02 -6.61
N ARG A 347 -2.52 -10.10 -7.18
CA ARG A 347 -2.73 -10.42 -8.61
C ARG A 347 -2.01 -9.45 -9.55
N ARG A 348 -1.83 -8.19 -9.16
CA ARG A 348 -1.12 -7.19 -9.99
C ARG A 348 0.39 -7.42 -10.00
N TYR A 349 0.95 -7.82 -8.88
CA TYR A 349 2.38 -8.17 -8.80
C TYR A 349 2.68 -9.53 -9.45
N GLN A 350 1.71 -10.44 -9.48
CA GLN A 350 1.82 -11.72 -10.19
C GLN A 350 1.94 -11.56 -11.71
N SER A 351 1.39 -10.48 -12.29
CA SER A 351 1.49 -10.21 -13.74
C SER A 351 2.80 -9.54 -14.17
N LEU A 352 3.74 -9.32 -13.25
CA LEU A 352 5.04 -8.74 -13.57
C LEU A 352 5.97 -9.76 -14.22
N SER A 353 7.01 -9.25 -14.88
CA SER A 353 8.13 -10.05 -15.36
C SER A 353 9.42 -9.48 -14.78
N PRO A 354 10.16 -10.23 -13.92
CA PRO A 354 9.79 -11.55 -13.40
C PRO A 354 8.53 -11.53 -12.52
N SER A 355 7.84 -12.66 -12.40
CA SER A 355 6.59 -12.75 -11.65
C SER A 355 6.84 -12.79 -10.14
N ILE A 356 6.07 -12.01 -9.36
CA ILE A 356 6.06 -12.13 -7.90
C ILE A 356 4.90 -13.03 -7.50
N LYS A 357 5.26 -14.25 -7.10
CA LYS A 357 4.36 -15.27 -6.59
C LYS A 357 4.27 -15.18 -5.07
N GLN A 358 3.35 -15.93 -4.47
CA GLN A 358 3.21 -16.03 -3.02
C GLN A 358 2.75 -17.41 -2.55
N ILE A 359 3.17 -17.79 -1.34
CA ILE A 359 2.65 -18.97 -0.63
C ILE A 359 2.22 -18.53 0.77
N ALA A 360 0.94 -18.75 1.10
CA ALA A 360 0.33 -18.39 2.38
C ALA A 360 0.55 -16.92 2.81
N GLY A 361 0.79 -15.98 1.90
CA GLY A 361 1.08 -14.58 2.18
C GLY A 361 2.51 -14.16 1.89
N LEU A 362 3.48 -15.09 1.89
CA LEU A 362 4.89 -14.77 1.68
C LEU A 362 5.19 -14.59 0.19
N PRO A 363 5.61 -13.39 -0.25
CA PRO A 363 5.98 -13.16 -1.64
C PRO A 363 7.34 -13.77 -1.96
N PHE A 364 7.51 -14.24 -3.20
CA PHE A 364 8.77 -14.72 -3.76
C PHE A 364 8.81 -14.54 -5.27
N ILE A 365 10.01 -14.40 -5.81
CA ILE A 365 10.24 -14.11 -7.23
C ILE A 365 10.36 -15.44 -8.00
N VAL A 366 9.65 -15.55 -9.12
CA VAL A 366 9.79 -16.66 -10.06
C VAL A 366 10.09 -16.12 -11.44
N GLN A 367 11.05 -16.75 -12.10
CA GLN A 367 11.36 -16.49 -13.50
C GLN A 367 10.40 -17.27 -14.38
N ASP A 368 9.75 -16.60 -15.32
CA ASP A 368 8.90 -17.26 -16.28
C ASP A 368 9.76 -18.11 -17.24
N ALA A 369 9.32 -19.36 -17.48
CA ALA A 369 10.03 -20.31 -18.34
C ALA A 369 10.05 -19.91 -19.83
N GLN A 370 9.34 -18.84 -20.20
CA GLN A 370 9.42 -18.19 -21.49
C GLN A 370 9.79 -16.72 -21.24
N GLY A 371 10.88 -16.27 -21.84
CA GLY A 371 11.21 -14.84 -21.99
C GLY A 371 10.21 -14.14 -22.91
N GLY A 372 8.92 -14.24 -22.62
CA GLY A 372 7.89 -13.43 -23.22
C GLY A 372 8.02 -12.05 -22.63
N VAL A 373 8.68 -11.16 -23.36
CA VAL A 373 8.48 -9.72 -23.23
C VAL A 373 6.97 -9.50 -23.23
N CYS A 374 6.41 -9.04 -22.12
CA CYS A 374 5.12 -8.37 -22.19
C CYS A 374 5.37 -7.07 -22.96
N GLU A 375 5.32 -7.14 -24.28
CA GLU A 375 5.11 -5.96 -25.12
C GLU A 375 3.74 -5.42 -24.71
N ILE A 376 3.75 -4.47 -23.79
CA ILE A 376 2.67 -3.50 -23.69
C ILE A 376 2.78 -2.72 -25.00
N ASN A 377 1.94 -3.08 -25.97
CA ASN A 377 1.73 -2.30 -27.19
C ASN A 377 1.25 -0.91 -26.77
N ILE A 378 2.19 0.00 -26.54
CA ILE A 378 1.93 1.43 -26.59
C ILE A 378 1.89 1.71 -28.08
N GLY A 379 0.68 1.95 -28.60
CA GLY A 379 0.47 2.20 -30.02
C GLY A 379 1.42 3.28 -30.53
N ASP A 380 1.93 3.02 -31.73
CA ASP A 380 2.76 3.93 -32.50
C ASP A 380 2.20 5.35 -32.46
N SER A 381 2.90 6.24 -31.77
CA SER A 381 2.87 7.67 -32.06
C SER A 381 4.30 8.16 -31.93
N ASP A 382 4.95 8.20 -33.09
CA ASP A 382 6.22 8.87 -33.32
C ASP A 382 6.18 10.33 -32.85
N ASP A 383 7.38 10.80 -32.52
CA ASP A 383 7.83 12.18 -32.35
C ASP A 383 7.48 12.88 -31.03
N ILE A 384 8.47 12.96 -30.14
CA ILE A 384 9.12 14.20 -29.68
C ILE A 384 10.30 13.82 -28.76
N GLU A 385 11.52 13.97 -29.27
CA GLU A 385 12.71 14.16 -28.42
C GLU A 385 12.63 15.57 -27.82
N VAL A 386 12.59 15.66 -26.49
CA VAL A 386 12.97 16.89 -25.77
C VAL A 386 14.38 16.70 -25.24
N ASP A 387 15.27 17.32 -25.99
CA ASP A 387 16.61 17.69 -25.63
C ASP A 387 16.69 18.34 -24.24
N LEU A 388 17.61 17.87 -23.39
CA LEU A 388 17.98 18.44 -22.08
C LEU A 388 18.86 19.70 -22.27
N GLU A 389 18.43 20.52 -23.24
CA GLU A 389 19.11 21.54 -24.05
C GLU A 389 20.39 21.06 -24.78
N MET A 390 20.18 20.39 -25.93
CA MET A 390 21.13 20.09 -27.02
C MET A 390 22.27 19.10 -26.62
N ASP A 391 22.42 17.87 -27.13
CA ASP A 391 21.78 17.18 -28.25
C ASP A 391 20.86 16.02 -27.82
N GLY A 392 19.71 16.00 -28.50
CA GLY A 392 18.60 15.11 -28.28
C GLY A 392 18.81 13.96 -29.21
N SER A 393 19.80 13.13 -28.88
CA SER A 393 20.08 11.92 -29.64
C SER A 393 20.48 10.77 -28.73
N SER A 394 19.72 10.56 -27.65
CA SER A 394 19.73 9.29 -26.93
C SER A 394 18.44 9.13 -26.12
N PRO A 395 17.52 8.21 -26.51
CA PRO A 395 16.37 7.87 -25.70
C PRO A 395 16.83 7.36 -24.32
N PRO A 396 15.99 7.48 -23.27
CA PRO A 396 16.27 6.82 -22.00
C PRO A 396 16.57 5.35 -22.29
N PRO A 397 17.65 4.78 -21.71
CA PRO A 397 18.01 3.41 -22.02
C PRO A 397 16.80 2.52 -21.72
N PRO A 398 16.46 1.57 -22.61
CA PRO A 398 15.43 0.58 -22.30
C PRO A 398 15.77 -0.02 -20.94
N VAL A 399 14.74 -0.27 -20.11
CA VAL A 399 14.91 -0.95 -18.81
C VAL A 399 15.74 -2.20 -19.08
N HIS A 400 17.04 -2.11 -18.81
CA HIS A 400 17.98 -3.15 -19.16
C HIS A 400 17.49 -4.41 -18.47
N ASP A 401 17.30 -5.45 -19.26
CA ASP A 401 17.14 -6.82 -18.79
C ASP A 401 18.09 -7.02 -17.61
N LEU A 402 17.55 -7.25 -16.41
CA LEU A 402 18.38 -7.55 -15.24
C LEU A 402 19.36 -8.67 -15.65
N ASP A 403 20.62 -8.52 -15.30
CA ASP A 403 21.64 -9.53 -15.56
C ASP A 403 21.14 -10.91 -15.11
N TRP A 404 21.40 -11.95 -15.89
CA TRP A 404 20.94 -13.30 -15.60
C TRP A 404 21.36 -13.76 -14.20
N ASP A 405 22.59 -13.43 -13.80
CA ASP A 405 23.13 -13.77 -12.47
C ASP A 405 22.36 -13.05 -11.35
N LEU A 406 21.97 -11.79 -11.58
CA LEU A 406 21.15 -11.02 -10.64
C LEU A 406 19.72 -11.56 -10.54
N LYS A 407 19.13 -11.98 -11.66
CA LYS A 407 17.79 -12.62 -11.70
C LYS A 407 17.78 -13.94 -10.91
N GLN A 408 18.82 -14.76 -11.09
CA GLN A 408 18.96 -16.03 -10.37
C GLN A 408 19.20 -15.81 -8.88
N GLN A 409 20.06 -14.85 -8.52
CA GLN A 409 20.29 -14.47 -7.13
C GLN A 409 18.98 -14.01 -6.46
N LEU A 410 18.23 -13.10 -7.07
CA LEU A 410 16.96 -12.60 -6.57
C LEU A 410 15.90 -13.69 -6.30
N LYS A 411 15.84 -14.68 -7.19
CA LYS A 411 14.93 -15.83 -7.08
C LYS A 411 15.23 -16.65 -5.81
N ASP A 412 16.50 -16.92 -5.57
CA ASP A 412 16.92 -17.76 -4.45
C ASP A 412 16.89 -17.00 -3.10
N THR A 413 16.94 -15.66 -3.13
CA THR A 413 16.94 -14.82 -1.92
C THR A 413 15.54 -14.42 -1.45
N SER A 414 14.59 -14.26 -2.37
CA SER A 414 13.28 -13.66 -2.08
C SER A 414 12.42 -14.40 -1.06
N PHE A 415 12.27 -15.73 -1.20
CA PHE A 415 11.49 -16.53 -0.25
C PHE A 415 12.13 -16.58 1.15
N PRO A 416 13.44 -16.90 1.29
CA PRO A 416 14.14 -16.78 2.57
C PRO A 416 14.01 -15.42 3.23
N TYR A 417 14.20 -14.34 2.46
CA TYR A 417 14.05 -12.98 2.96
C TYR A 417 12.60 -12.70 3.42
N GLY A 418 11.61 -13.24 2.70
CA GLY A 418 10.21 -13.19 3.09
C GLY A 418 9.94 -13.71 4.50
N LEU A 419 10.71 -14.68 5.02
CA LEU A 419 10.57 -15.21 6.38
C LEU A 419 11.05 -14.23 7.47
N ALA A 420 11.75 -13.16 7.09
CA ALA A 420 12.32 -12.19 8.02
C ALA A 420 11.32 -11.14 8.53
N TRP A 421 10.04 -11.21 8.12
CA TRP A 421 9.01 -10.31 8.62
C TRP A 421 8.94 -10.34 10.15
N ALA A 422 8.63 -9.23 10.79
CA ALA A 422 8.64 -9.06 12.23
C ALA A 422 7.42 -8.28 12.70
N HIS A 423 6.96 -8.51 13.92
CA HIS A 423 6.05 -7.53 14.53
C HIS A 423 6.86 -6.29 14.91
N LYS A 424 6.25 -5.10 14.75
CA LYS A 424 6.87 -3.85 15.18
C LYS A 424 7.10 -3.81 16.70
N HIS A 425 6.23 -4.48 17.45
CA HIS A 425 6.25 -4.57 18.90
C HIS A 425 6.26 -6.03 19.34
N SER A 426 7.06 -6.36 20.34
CA SER A 426 7.09 -7.72 20.89
C SER A 426 5.83 -8.03 21.70
N CYS A 427 5.51 -9.32 21.85
CA CYS A 427 4.30 -9.81 22.52
C CYS A 427 4.15 -9.44 24.01
N TRP A 428 5.21 -8.94 24.64
CA TRP A 428 5.21 -8.48 26.02
C TRP A 428 5.02 -6.96 26.19
N GLU A 429 5.04 -6.18 25.11
CA GLU A 429 4.84 -4.71 25.21
C GLU A 429 3.36 -4.39 25.50
N GLU A 430 3.11 -3.52 26.49
CA GLU A 430 1.75 -3.26 27.00
C GLU A 430 1.00 -2.18 26.20
N ASP A 431 1.70 -1.18 25.66
CA ASP A 431 1.10 0.00 25.02
C ASP A 431 0.61 -0.24 23.58
N HIS A 432 0.70 -1.47 23.09
CA HIS A 432 0.46 -1.83 21.70
C HIS A 432 -0.49 -3.03 21.57
N VAL A 433 -1.13 -3.15 20.40
CA VAL A 433 -1.94 -4.34 20.09
C VAL A 433 -1.00 -5.53 20.09
N LYS A 434 -1.14 -6.40 21.09
CA LYS A 434 -0.29 -7.57 21.24
C LYS A 434 -0.45 -8.49 20.01
N PRO A 435 0.66 -8.93 19.40
CA PRO A 435 0.66 -9.98 18.41
C PRO A 435 -0.20 -11.18 18.84
N ARG A 436 -1.05 -11.66 17.94
CA ARG A 436 -1.93 -12.82 18.20
C ARG A 436 -2.06 -13.69 16.96
N ARG A 437 -2.01 -15.01 17.14
CA ARG A 437 -2.31 -15.98 16.08
C ARG A 437 -3.79 -16.03 15.70
N ARG A 438 -4.07 -16.22 14.41
CA ARG A 438 -5.43 -16.35 13.84
C ARG A 438 -5.89 -17.81 13.74
N GLY A 439 -4.98 -18.77 13.66
CA GLY A 439 -5.24 -20.21 13.67
C GLY A 439 -5.67 -20.79 12.32
N GLN A 440 -5.37 -20.12 11.21
CA GLN A 440 -5.88 -20.52 9.89
C GLN A 440 -4.78 -20.81 8.87
N LEU A 441 -3.61 -20.23 9.06
CA LEU A 441 -2.44 -20.34 8.21
C LEU A 441 -1.23 -20.84 9.02
N PRO A 442 -0.18 -21.31 8.34
CA PRO A 442 1.06 -21.73 9.01
C PRO A 442 1.73 -20.60 9.79
N SER A 443 2.47 -20.88 10.85
CA SER A 443 3.02 -19.83 11.73
C SER A 443 4.11 -18.99 11.08
N TRP A 444 4.79 -19.51 10.06
CA TRP A 444 5.79 -18.79 9.28
C TRP A 444 5.19 -17.73 8.35
N ALA A 445 3.88 -17.77 8.14
CA ALA A 445 3.17 -16.83 7.29
C ALA A 445 2.78 -15.55 8.07
N TRP A 446 3.09 -14.36 7.53
CA TRP A 446 2.68 -13.10 8.18
C TRP A 446 1.16 -12.95 8.40
N PRO A 447 0.25 -13.39 7.50
CA PRO A 447 -1.18 -13.19 7.71
C PRO A 447 -1.77 -14.05 8.82
N GLU A 448 -1.06 -15.10 9.26
CA GLU A 448 -1.41 -15.90 10.43
C GLU A 448 -1.39 -15.06 11.72
N TRP A 449 -0.77 -13.89 11.69
CA TRP A 449 -0.60 -13.03 12.84
C TRP A 449 -1.37 -11.72 12.72
N ALA A 450 -2.00 -11.32 13.82
CA ALA A 450 -2.61 -10.02 13.99
C ALA A 450 -1.60 -9.07 14.62
N GLY A 451 -1.46 -7.87 14.06
CA GLY A 451 -0.53 -6.85 14.51
C GLY A 451 0.17 -6.20 13.32
N GLU A 452 0.84 -5.07 13.58
CA GLU A 452 1.66 -4.38 12.58
C GLU A 452 2.93 -5.21 12.31
N VAL A 453 3.05 -5.75 11.09
CA VAL A 453 4.26 -6.42 10.63
C VAL A 453 5.15 -5.50 9.81
N THR A 454 6.45 -5.77 9.83
CA THR A 454 7.47 -5.08 9.05
C THR A 454 8.51 -6.06 8.53
N PHE A 455 9.01 -5.85 7.32
CA PHE A 455 10.13 -6.58 6.73
C PHE A 455 11.46 -5.84 6.95
N CYS A 456 11.42 -4.54 7.24
CA CYS A 456 12.57 -3.63 7.21
C CYS A 456 12.67 -2.73 8.47
N TRP A 457 12.55 -3.31 9.67
CA TRP A 457 12.37 -2.56 10.94
C TRP A 457 13.42 -1.49 11.31
N TRP A 458 14.67 -1.53 10.78
CA TRP A 458 15.78 -0.65 11.21
C TRP A 458 16.85 -0.43 10.11
N GLY A 459 16.52 -0.62 8.82
CA GLY A 459 17.37 -0.24 7.67
C GLY A 459 18.10 -1.35 6.87
N THR A 460 18.25 -1.05 5.57
CA THR A 460 19.25 -1.41 4.51
C THR A 460 19.63 -2.84 4.10
N ILE A 461 19.01 -3.92 4.56
CA ILE A 461 19.15 -5.19 3.79
C ILE A 461 18.32 -5.03 2.52
N ARG A 462 18.98 -4.81 1.38
CA ARG A 462 18.31 -4.87 0.07
C ARG A 462 18.20 -6.33 -0.31
N LEU A 463 17.14 -6.67 -1.03
CA LEU A 463 16.92 -8.04 -1.49
C LEU A 463 18.13 -8.65 -2.22
N ASN A 464 18.82 -7.83 -3.01
CA ASN A 464 20.01 -8.23 -3.78
C ASN A 464 21.25 -8.42 -2.92
N ASP A 465 21.28 -7.83 -1.72
CA ASP A 465 22.43 -7.92 -0.81
C ASP A 465 22.26 -9.04 0.21
N PHE A 466 21.04 -9.57 0.34
CA PHE A 466 20.72 -10.64 1.27
C PHE A 466 21.27 -11.98 0.75
N GLN A 467 22.12 -12.62 1.53
CA GLN A 467 22.62 -13.96 1.29
C GLN A 467 21.85 -14.96 2.19
N PRO A 468 21.00 -15.84 1.63
CA PRO A 468 20.32 -16.86 2.41
C PRO A 468 21.33 -17.89 2.92
N PHE A 469 21.12 -18.33 4.16
CA PHE A 469 21.90 -19.41 4.78
C PHE A 469 21.10 -20.71 4.92
N ILE A 470 19.77 -20.60 4.95
CA ILE A 470 18.88 -21.75 4.96
C ILE A 470 18.90 -22.49 3.62
N GLU A 471 18.78 -23.81 3.68
CA GLU A 471 18.85 -24.70 2.51
C GLU A 471 17.68 -25.68 2.47
N ASP A 472 17.51 -26.34 1.32
CA ASP A 472 16.56 -27.45 1.11
C ASP A 472 15.12 -27.07 1.50
N ILE A 473 14.72 -25.85 1.13
CA ILE A 473 13.43 -25.26 1.50
C ILE A 473 12.30 -25.98 0.75
N LYS A 474 11.42 -26.63 1.49
CA LYS A 474 10.25 -27.35 0.98
C LYS A 474 9.02 -26.96 1.77
N VAL A 475 7.87 -27.06 1.11
CA VAL A 475 6.57 -26.88 1.75
C VAL A 475 5.87 -28.23 1.80
N GLU A 476 5.39 -28.57 2.97
CA GLU A 476 4.48 -29.69 3.21
C GLU A 476 3.04 -29.17 3.19
N LEU A 477 2.21 -29.86 2.43
CA LEU A 477 0.79 -29.58 2.29
C LEU A 477 -0.01 -30.42 3.29
N ARG A 478 -1.27 -30.02 3.55
CA ARG A 478 -2.18 -30.75 4.45
C ARG A 478 -2.48 -32.21 4.07
N ASP A 479 -2.24 -32.59 2.82
CA ASP A 479 -2.36 -33.97 2.34
C ASP A 479 -1.08 -34.80 2.55
N GLY A 480 -0.05 -34.22 3.16
CA GLY A 480 1.26 -34.84 3.42
C GLY A 480 2.25 -34.75 2.25
N LYS A 481 1.86 -34.14 1.10
CA LYS A 481 2.78 -33.95 -0.02
C LYS A 481 3.82 -32.90 0.32
N VAL A 482 5.09 -33.22 0.06
CA VAL A 482 6.23 -32.31 0.26
C VAL A 482 6.81 -31.95 -1.11
N MET A 483 7.03 -30.66 -1.36
CA MET A 483 7.60 -30.18 -2.61
C MET A 483 8.42 -28.90 -2.42
N PRO A 484 9.39 -28.61 -3.31
CA PRO A 484 10.07 -27.32 -3.35
C PRO A 484 9.08 -26.16 -3.46
N TYR A 485 9.36 -25.04 -2.80
CA TYR A 485 8.44 -23.90 -2.82
C TYR A 485 8.28 -23.30 -4.23
N GLN A 486 9.31 -23.43 -5.09
CA GLN A 486 9.30 -22.93 -6.46
C GLN A 486 8.28 -23.68 -7.35
N ASP A 487 7.99 -24.94 -7.01
CA ASP A 487 7.08 -25.80 -7.76
C ASP A 487 5.61 -25.60 -7.32
N LEU A 488 5.38 -24.86 -6.23
CA LEU A 488 4.04 -24.60 -5.75
C LEU A 488 3.32 -23.60 -6.66
N PRO A 489 2.05 -23.86 -6.98
CA PRO A 489 1.24 -22.84 -7.63
C PRO A 489 0.98 -21.70 -6.65
N SER A 490 0.90 -20.48 -7.19
CA SER A 490 0.80 -19.25 -6.41
C SER A 490 -0.55 -18.56 -6.64
N PRO A 491 -1.60 -18.97 -5.92
CA PRO A 491 -2.88 -18.27 -5.96
C PRO A 491 -2.76 -16.94 -5.23
N ALA A 492 -3.41 -15.89 -5.70
CA ALA A 492 -3.38 -14.59 -5.00
C ALA A 492 -4.06 -14.60 -3.61
N ALA A 493 -4.96 -15.57 -3.35
CA ALA A 493 -5.67 -15.73 -2.08
C ALA A 493 -5.12 -16.84 -1.16
N GLY A 494 -3.94 -17.41 -1.48
CA GLY A 494 -3.23 -18.36 -0.61
C GLY A 494 -3.65 -19.83 -0.67
N CYS A 495 -4.73 -20.18 -1.36
CA CYS A 495 -5.12 -21.57 -1.63
C CYS A 495 -5.54 -21.77 -3.10
N HIS A 496 -5.13 -22.89 -3.71
CA HIS A 496 -5.53 -23.27 -5.06
C HIS A 496 -6.81 -24.13 -5.00
N GLN A 497 -7.60 -24.13 -6.08
CA GLN A 497 -8.29 -25.34 -6.52
C GLN A 497 -7.60 -25.77 -7.82
N GLN A 498 -6.82 -26.84 -7.80
CA GLN A 498 -6.29 -27.47 -9.01
C GLN A 498 -6.96 -28.84 -9.12
N ASP A 499 -7.65 -29.12 -10.22
CA ASP A 499 -8.37 -30.39 -10.43
C ASP A 499 -9.33 -30.78 -9.28
N GLY A 500 -9.92 -29.78 -8.60
CA GLY A 500 -10.79 -30.00 -7.44
C GLY A 500 -10.07 -30.24 -6.10
N GLN A 501 -8.73 -30.21 -6.03
CA GLN A 501 -7.96 -30.33 -4.79
C GLN A 501 -7.48 -28.97 -4.27
N THR A 502 -7.66 -28.75 -2.97
CA THR A 502 -7.17 -27.56 -2.26
C THR A 502 -5.75 -27.75 -1.77
N LEU A 503 -4.78 -27.12 -2.46
CA LEU A 503 -3.40 -27.08 -1.98
C LEU A 503 -3.32 -26.09 -0.82
N ALA A 504 -3.17 -26.62 0.38
CA ALA A 504 -3.11 -25.87 1.63
C ALA A 504 -1.75 -26.10 2.29
N PRO A 505 -0.83 -25.11 2.25
CA PRO A 505 0.42 -25.17 2.99
C PRO A 505 0.16 -25.46 4.47
N GLN A 506 0.90 -26.39 5.03
CA GLN A 506 0.84 -26.77 6.45
C GLN A 506 2.16 -26.46 7.15
N ALA A 507 3.29 -26.95 6.62
CA ALA A 507 4.58 -26.78 7.27
C ALA A 507 5.66 -26.38 6.27
N LEU A 508 6.68 -25.68 6.79
CA LEU A 508 7.90 -25.33 6.07
C LEU A 508 9.03 -26.21 6.57
N LEU A 509 9.69 -26.91 5.65
CA LEU A 509 10.89 -27.69 5.92
C LEU A 509 12.12 -26.94 5.40
N PHE A 510 13.15 -26.83 6.21
CA PHE A 510 14.44 -26.29 5.79
C PHE A 510 15.59 -26.78 6.68
N LYS A 511 16.81 -26.60 6.20
CA LYS A 511 18.05 -26.90 6.92
C LYS A 511 18.72 -25.61 7.39
N SER A 512 19.09 -25.56 8.67
CA SER A 512 19.85 -24.43 9.23
C SER A 512 20.75 -24.86 10.39
N ILE A 513 21.56 -23.93 10.88
CA ILE A 513 22.40 -24.09 12.07
C ILE A 513 21.73 -23.38 13.26
N PRO A 514 21.53 -24.07 14.39
CA PRO A 514 21.06 -23.44 15.60
C PRO A 514 22.17 -22.64 16.30
N ILE A 515 21.81 -21.49 16.87
CA ILE A 515 22.68 -20.74 17.77
C ILE A 515 22.60 -21.36 19.17
N PRO A 516 23.73 -21.79 19.77
CA PRO A 516 23.74 -22.29 21.13
C PRO A 516 23.17 -21.26 22.12
N PRO A 517 22.20 -21.63 22.97
CA PRO A 517 21.58 -20.72 23.93
C PRO A 517 22.55 -19.98 24.87
N ARG A 518 23.74 -20.54 25.12
CA ARG A 518 24.81 -19.92 25.92
C ARG A 518 25.42 -18.67 25.28
N LEU A 519 25.32 -18.52 23.95
CA LEU A 519 25.86 -17.40 23.20
C LEU A 519 24.86 -16.25 23.06
N VAL A 520 23.65 -16.42 23.59
CA VAL A 520 22.60 -15.40 23.59
C VAL A 520 22.56 -14.79 24.99
N ASP A 521 22.56 -13.47 25.09
CA ASP A 521 22.49 -12.76 26.36
C ASP A 521 21.49 -11.60 26.34
N VAL A 522 21.01 -11.24 27.53
CA VAL A 522 20.13 -10.09 27.74
C VAL A 522 20.52 -9.37 29.03
N LYS A 523 20.72 -8.06 28.93
CA LYS A 523 21.04 -7.20 30.06
C LYS A 523 20.16 -5.96 30.07
N TRP A 524 19.98 -5.34 31.23
CA TRP A 524 19.37 -4.02 31.31
C TRP A 524 20.37 -2.96 30.78
N ALA A 525 19.96 -2.20 29.77
CA ALA A 525 20.67 -0.99 29.34
C ALA A 525 20.38 0.16 30.32
N ASN A 526 19.12 0.25 30.76
CA ASN A 526 18.63 1.19 31.77
C ASN A 526 17.38 0.59 32.45
N ARG A 527 16.61 1.38 33.20
CA ARG A 527 15.41 0.89 33.92
C ARG A 527 14.26 0.43 33.02
N GLU A 528 14.27 0.80 31.73
CA GLU A 528 13.13 0.62 30.81
C GLU A 528 13.51 -0.17 29.55
N ARG A 529 14.80 -0.30 29.24
CA ARG A 529 15.30 -0.92 28.01
C ARG A 529 16.28 -2.04 28.29
N VAL A 530 16.07 -3.17 27.63
CA VAL A 530 17.02 -4.29 27.58
C VAL A 530 17.89 -4.20 26.32
N GLU A 531 19.10 -4.73 26.41
CA GLU A 531 20.01 -4.97 25.31
C GLU A 531 20.23 -6.46 25.14
N TRP A 532 20.05 -6.93 23.91
CA TRP A 532 20.34 -8.30 23.52
C TRP A 532 21.73 -8.38 22.89
N SER A 533 22.39 -9.52 23.06
CA SER A 533 23.54 -9.87 22.25
C SER A 533 23.53 -11.34 21.81
N VAL A 534 24.13 -11.59 20.67
CA VAL A 534 24.40 -12.93 20.12
C VAL A 534 25.87 -12.98 19.74
N CYS A 535 26.62 -13.93 20.31
CA CYS A 535 28.08 -14.04 20.13
C CYS A 535 28.82 -12.72 20.45
N GLY A 536 28.29 -11.94 21.41
CA GLY A 536 28.84 -10.63 21.79
C GLY A 536 28.40 -9.45 20.90
N PHE A 537 27.83 -9.71 19.72
CA PHE A 537 27.29 -8.66 18.85
C PHE A 537 25.97 -8.13 19.35
N ARG A 538 25.74 -6.81 19.22
CA ARG A 538 24.46 -6.18 19.58
C ARG A 538 23.33 -6.80 18.76
N THR A 539 22.18 -6.99 19.39
CA THR A 539 21.03 -7.64 18.74
C THR A 539 19.73 -6.90 19.04
N SER A 540 18.83 -6.92 18.07
CA SER A 540 17.42 -6.51 18.22
C SER A 540 16.53 -7.75 18.10
N LEU A 541 15.47 -7.81 18.91
CA LEU A 541 14.52 -8.91 18.97
C LEU A 541 13.11 -8.39 18.74
N SER A 542 12.34 -9.04 17.86
CA SER A 542 10.89 -9.00 17.93
C SER A 542 10.35 -10.39 18.13
N LEU A 543 9.65 -10.57 19.25
CA LEU A 543 8.96 -11.81 19.55
C LEU A 543 7.46 -11.65 19.32
N SER A 544 6.90 -12.54 18.52
CA SER A 544 5.48 -12.61 18.19
C SER A 544 4.68 -13.39 19.24
N ALA A 545 5.26 -14.39 19.90
CA ALA A 545 4.59 -15.14 20.97
C ALA A 545 5.57 -15.95 21.83
N GLY A 546 5.05 -16.47 22.94
CA GLY A 546 5.65 -17.55 23.72
C GLY A 546 6.36 -17.12 25.00
N ALA A 547 6.64 -15.82 25.17
CA ALA A 547 7.18 -15.28 26.43
C ALA A 547 6.49 -13.97 26.83
N ASP A 548 6.40 -13.72 28.13
CA ASP A 548 5.78 -12.54 28.73
C ASP A 548 6.77 -11.43 29.09
N SER A 549 8.07 -11.68 28.95
CA SER A 549 9.12 -10.71 29.22
C SER A 549 10.46 -11.13 28.58
N PRO A 550 11.40 -10.19 28.35
CA PRO A 550 12.74 -10.49 27.84
C PRO A 550 13.49 -11.55 28.66
N PHE A 551 13.49 -11.42 29.99
CA PHE A 551 14.20 -12.36 30.87
C PHE A 551 13.53 -13.73 30.91
N ARG A 552 12.19 -13.79 30.75
CA ARG A 552 11.49 -15.06 30.64
C ARG A 552 11.85 -15.77 29.34
N PHE A 553 11.85 -15.06 28.21
CA PHE A 553 12.32 -15.61 26.94
C PHE A 553 13.74 -16.18 27.07
N ARG A 554 14.67 -15.41 27.66
CA ARG A 554 16.05 -15.86 27.87
C ARG A 554 16.16 -17.09 28.76
N LYS A 555 15.31 -17.20 29.79
CA LYS A 555 15.24 -18.37 30.66
C LYS A 555 14.70 -19.59 29.92
N ASP A 556 13.67 -19.42 29.12
CA ASP A 556 13.00 -20.49 28.38
C ASP A 556 13.87 -21.01 27.21
N LEU A 557 14.67 -20.13 26.60
CA LEU A 557 15.71 -20.47 25.63
C LEU A 557 16.80 -21.38 26.23
N VAL A 558 17.35 -21.04 27.40
CA VAL A 558 18.47 -21.81 28.00
C VAL A 558 18.04 -23.01 28.82
N LYS A 559 17.01 -22.88 29.66
CA LYS A 559 16.72 -23.88 30.69
C LYS A 559 15.69 -24.91 30.27
N ARG A 560 14.86 -24.60 29.28
CA ARG A 560 13.71 -25.44 28.92
C ARG A 560 13.74 -25.94 27.49
N GLY A 561 14.64 -25.43 26.65
CA GLY A 561 14.68 -25.78 25.22
C GLY A 561 13.35 -25.49 24.52
N LEU A 562 12.61 -24.49 25.01
CA LEU A 562 11.31 -24.09 24.43
C LEU A 562 11.49 -23.19 23.21
N PHE A 563 12.69 -22.62 23.04
CA PHE A 563 13.04 -21.84 21.87
C PHE A 563 14.36 -22.33 21.29
N GLU A 564 14.52 -22.13 19.99
CA GLU A 564 15.75 -22.34 19.25
C GLU A 564 15.91 -21.17 18.27
N LEU A 565 17.12 -20.62 18.20
CA LEU A 565 17.46 -19.58 17.23
C LEU A 565 18.19 -20.23 16.07
N VAL A 566 17.81 -19.94 14.83
CA VAL A 566 18.44 -20.53 13.64
C VAL A 566 18.84 -19.45 12.65
N ILE A 567 19.97 -19.62 11.98
CA ILE A 567 20.47 -18.63 11.01
C ILE A 567 19.57 -18.62 9.77
N LEU A 568 19.02 -17.46 9.43
CA LEU A 568 18.23 -17.26 8.21
C LEU A 568 19.13 -16.87 7.03
N GLY A 569 20.04 -15.92 7.27
CA GLY A 569 20.93 -15.31 6.28
C GLY A 569 21.42 -13.94 6.78
N GLY A 570 22.03 -13.14 5.92
CA GLY A 570 22.48 -11.79 6.28
C GLY A 570 22.95 -10.98 5.07
N ASP A 571 23.44 -9.77 5.29
CA ASP A 571 24.17 -9.02 4.24
C ASP A 571 25.46 -9.78 3.84
N GLY A 572 25.75 -9.81 2.55
CA GLY A 572 27.04 -10.31 2.01
C GLY A 572 28.19 -9.29 2.15
N ASP A 573 29.44 -9.79 2.11
CA ASP A 573 30.72 -9.11 2.40
C ASP A 573 31.06 -7.81 1.61
N TRP A 574 30.19 -7.32 0.72
CA TRP A 574 30.52 -6.25 -0.23
C TRP A 574 30.20 -4.83 0.26
N LYS A 575 29.70 -4.66 1.49
CA LYS A 575 29.31 -3.35 2.03
C LYS A 575 30.31 -2.81 3.04
N PRO A 576 30.36 -1.48 3.24
CA PRO A 576 31.19 -0.90 4.29
C PRO A 576 30.66 -1.28 5.69
N PRO A 577 31.54 -1.48 6.68
CA PRO A 577 31.28 -2.14 7.99
C PRO A 577 30.35 -1.41 8.97
N SER A 578 29.57 -0.42 8.51
CA SER A 578 28.68 0.38 9.38
C SER A 578 27.20 -0.02 9.30
N ARG A 579 26.82 -0.99 8.46
CA ARG A 579 25.41 -1.30 8.13
C ARG A 579 25.10 -2.78 7.83
N GLU A 580 25.94 -3.71 8.26
CA GLU A 580 25.75 -5.14 7.98
C GLU A 580 24.93 -5.83 9.07
N HIS A 581 24.02 -6.71 8.63
CA HIS A 581 23.08 -7.36 9.52
C HIS A 581 22.89 -8.83 9.19
N SER A 582 22.96 -9.67 10.22
CA SER A 582 22.59 -11.08 10.18
C SER A 582 21.20 -11.28 10.77
N LEU A 583 20.42 -12.16 10.16
CA LEU A 583 19.04 -12.46 10.54
C LEU A 583 18.95 -13.88 11.09
N LEU A 584 18.26 -14.02 12.22
CA LEU A 584 17.97 -15.29 12.87
C LEU A 584 16.45 -15.46 12.99
N LEU A 585 15.93 -16.65 12.68
CA LEU A 585 14.56 -17.00 13.05
C LEU A 585 14.51 -17.44 14.51
N VAL A 586 13.49 -16.98 15.23
CA VAL A 586 13.16 -17.49 16.57
C VAL A 586 12.09 -18.56 16.41
N LEU A 587 12.43 -19.81 16.68
CA LEU A 587 11.50 -20.93 16.64
C LEU A 587 11.10 -21.31 18.06
N GLY A 588 9.81 -21.37 18.34
CA GLY A 588 9.25 -21.91 19.58
C GLY A 588 8.82 -23.36 19.40
N ARG A 589 8.95 -24.15 20.45
CA ARG A 589 8.58 -25.57 20.43
C ARG A 589 7.08 -25.75 20.67
N HIS A 590 6.43 -26.55 19.83
CA HIS A 590 5.03 -26.93 19.95
C HIS A 590 4.89 -28.43 19.67
N ASP A 591 4.76 -29.23 20.74
CA ASP A 591 4.83 -30.69 20.69
C ASP A 591 6.14 -31.20 20.02
N GLU A 592 6.02 -31.95 18.92
CA GLU A 592 7.15 -32.47 18.13
C GLU A 592 7.62 -31.48 17.05
N ASP A 593 6.91 -30.37 16.86
CA ASP A 593 7.12 -29.42 15.79
C ASP A 593 7.64 -28.05 16.27
N TRP A 594 8.04 -27.23 15.30
CA TRP A 594 8.44 -25.84 15.53
C TRP A 594 7.37 -24.87 15.06
N VAL A 595 7.29 -23.74 15.73
CA VAL A 595 6.44 -22.60 15.36
C VAL A 595 7.35 -21.39 15.21
N ARG A 596 7.21 -20.63 14.13
CA ARG A 596 7.91 -19.37 13.95
C ARG A 596 7.37 -18.35 14.95
N CYS A 597 8.17 -18.00 15.95
CA CYS A 597 7.77 -17.12 17.04
C CYS A 597 8.37 -15.72 16.94
N GLY A 598 9.29 -15.47 16.02
CA GLY A 598 9.91 -14.15 15.89
C GLY A 598 11.15 -14.16 15.02
N VAL A 599 11.89 -13.07 15.09
CA VAL A 599 13.14 -12.87 14.37
C VAL A 599 14.09 -12.04 15.24
N MET A 600 15.39 -12.27 15.10
CA MET A 600 16.43 -11.43 15.65
C MET A 600 17.28 -10.86 14.53
N ARG A 601 17.70 -9.60 14.68
CA ARG A 601 18.71 -8.96 13.84
C ARG A 601 19.95 -8.73 14.68
N VAL A 602 21.06 -9.31 14.23
CA VAL A 602 22.38 -9.19 14.85
C VAL A 602 23.17 -8.15 14.05
N ASP A 603 23.79 -7.19 14.74
CA ASP A 603 24.58 -6.12 14.14
C ASP A 603 26.00 -6.62 13.79
N CYS A 604 26.06 -7.55 12.83
CA CYS A 604 27.29 -8.07 12.22
C CYS A 604 26.98 -8.69 10.85
N SER A 605 28.02 -8.86 10.03
CA SER A 605 27.94 -9.57 8.76
C SER A 605 27.65 -11.06 8.96
N LEU A 606 27.11 -11.74 7.93
CA LEU A 606 26.89 -13.18 8.00
C LEU A 606 28.20 -13.91 8.27
N ARG A 607 29.30 -13.48 7.64
CA ARG A 607 30.62 -14.06 7.82
C ARG A 607 31.14 -13.86 9.24
N GLU A 608 31.05 -12.67 9.80
CA GLU A 608 31.48 -12.38 11.18
C GLU A 608 30.73 -13.24 12.20
N LEU A 609 29.42 -13.45 11.98
CA LEU A 609 28.63 -14.34 12.81
C LEU A 609 29.12 -15.79 12.73
N LEU A 610 29.40 -16.29 11.52
CA LEU A 610 29.91 -17.65 11.33
C LEU A 610 31.31 -17.82 11.93
N ASP A 611 32.20 -16.84 11.76
CA ASP A 611 33.54 -16.83 12.35
C ASP A 611 33.48 -16.87 13.88
N ALA A 612 32.59 -16.08 14.50
CA ALA A 612 32.38 -16.11 15.95
C ALA A 612 31.83 -17.47 16.44
N LEU A 613 31.03 -18.16 15.64
CA LEU A 613 30.58 -19.51 15.96
C LEU A 613 31.72 -20.54 15.88
N VAL A 614 32.70 -20.35 14.98
CA VAL A 614 33.93 -21.15 14.93
C VAL A 614 34.73 -20.98 16.21
N GLU A 615 34.98 -19.73 16.61
CA GLU A 615 35.77 -19.40 17.80
C GLU A 615 35.15 -19.94 19.09
N HIS A 616 33.83 -20.11 19.12
CA HIS A 616 33.10 -20.70 20.24
C HIS A 616 32.97 -22.23 20.18
N ASP A 617 33.74 -22.91 19.33
CA ASP A 617 33.73 -24.37 19.10
C ASP A 617 32.35 -24.92 18.69
N VAL A 618 31.50 -24.08 18.08
CA VAL A 618 30.21 -24.52 17.54
C VAL A 618 30.42 -25.21 16.18
N PHE A 619 31.45 -24.77 15.47
CA PHE A 619 31.66 -25.01 14.05
C PHE A 619 32.64 -26.11 13.63
N PRO A 620 33.48 -26.74 14.47
CA PRO A 620 34.18 -27.96 14.06
C PRO A 620 33.23 -29.14 13.75
N TYR A 621 31.92 -28.98 13.98
CA TYR A 621 30.83 -29.95 13.71
C TYR A 621 30.17 -29.79 12.33
N TYR A 622 30.84 -29.14 11.37
CA TYR A 622 30.37 -28.63 10.09
C TYR A 622 29.63 -29.57 9.09
N GLU A 623 29.14 -30.74 9.48
CA GLU A 623 28.43 -31.65 8.56
C GLU A 623 26.92 -31.79 8.79
N ARG A 624 26.31 -31.19 9.83
CA ARG A 624 24.88 -31.44 10.09
C ARG A 624 24.09 -30.18 10.39
N LYS A 625 23.76 -29.41 9.34
CA LYS A 625 22.57 -28.55 9.39
C LYS A 625 21.39 -29.39 9.88
N LYS A 626 20.69 -28.92 10.90
CA LYS A 626 19.51 -29.60 11.43
C LYS A 626 18.34 -29.32 10.51
N VAL A 627 17.50 -30.33 10.29
CA VAL A 627 16.23 -30.17 9.58
C VAL A 627 15.19 -29.66 10.56
N TYR A 628 14.51 -28.58 10.18
CA TYR A 628 13.39 -28.02 10.90
C TYR A 628 12.12 -28.24 10.10
N ARG A 629 11.06 -28.67 10.78
CA ARG A 629 9.69 -28.65 10.29
C ARG A 629 8.96 -27.58 11.11
N VAL A 630 8.55 -26.51 10.45
CA VAL A 630 7.89 -25.35 11.07
C VAL A 630 6.44 -25.30 10.62
N GLU A 631 5.51 -25.56 11.53
CA GLU A 631 4.05 -25.52 11.27
C GLU A 631 3.48 -24.11 11.21
#